data_AF-A0A0A2TJV0-F1
#
_entry.id   AF-A0A0A2TJV0-F1
#
_cell.length_a   1.000
_cell.length_b   1.000
_cell.length_c   1.000
_cell.angle_alpha   90.00
_cell.angle_beta   90.00
_cell.angle_gamma   90.00
#
_symmetry.space_group_name_H-M   'P 1'
#
loop_
_entity.id
_entity.type
_entity.pdbx_description
1 polymer ?
#
loop_
_entity_poly.entity_id
_entity_poly.type
_entity_poly.pdbx_seq_one_letter_code
_entity_poly.pdbx_strand_id
1 'polypeptide(L)'
;MIDNQETSQAFALFQYWLKNRSFFIHYQPIISLKDGSTYGYEALTRFPDNDIFSHPGELFNFANSTNSLYDLEKVTRELAIQSISKDLYPHEKLWINLTPEVIYDEAFTTGYTRNLLNECGLKADQIVFEITERSAIEDFIAFKDVLQHYRKQGFLIAIDDAGAGYSSLEAITELQPDFIKIDRSLINGIHESFTRQYMLEALLQLSEKMRATVIAEGVELSEELECIGNLGVHYAQGFFLARPNFPVPIVNPGCLDVIQKIIPSNYADHTITENTTFFDLLQMISRFKGRFDTSWVKMDVPHVHSVIPLTEVIQFITHIQCRGSVPLNQPIWSNILEYRAQSERFIMK
;
A
#
# COMPACT_ATOMS: atom_id res chain seq x y z
N MET A 1 11.84 26.83 27.43
CA MET A 1 12.16 25.96 28.57
C MET A 1 10.85 25.30 28.95
N ILE A 2 10.62 24.08 28.50
CA ILE A 2 9.49 23.26 28.98
C ILE A 2 9.77 23.02 30.46
N ASP A 3 8.75 23.21 31.29
CA ASP A 3 8.90 23.20 32.74
C ASP A 3 9.35 21.81 33.21
N ASN A 4 10.36 21.75 34.09
CA ASN A 4 10.88 20.49 34.64
C ASN A 4 9.77 19.67 35.34
N GLN A 5 8.75 20.37 35.83
CA GLN A 5 7.60 19.79 36.49
C GLN A 5 6.63 19.10 35.50
N GLU A 6 6.36 19.72 34.34
CA GLU A 6 5.54 19.13 33.28
C GLU A 6 6.18 17.87 32.70
N THR A 7 7.51 17.90 32.49
CA THR A 7 8.27 16.75 31.98
C THR A 7 8.23 15.57 32.98
N SER A 8 8.31 15.88 34.28
CA SER A 8 8.22 14.86 35.34
C SER A 8 6.83 14.23 35.43
N GLN A 9 5.77 15.01 35.25
CA GLN A 9 4.39 14.51 35.22
C GLN A 9 4.13 13.64 33.98
N ALA A 10 4.58 14.09 32.80
CA ALA A 10 4.48 13.33 31.56
C ALA A 10 5.18 11.96 31.69
N PHE A 11 6.39 11.94 32.27
CA PHE A 11 7.13 10.69 32.49
C PHE A 11 6.39 9.75 33.45
N ALA A 12 5.89 10.25 34.58
CA ALA A 12 5.17 9.43 35.55
C ALA A 12 3.87 8.84 34.95
N LEU A 13 3.12 9.63 34.18
CA LEU A 13 1.91 9.18 33.49
C LEU A 13 2.23 8.12 32.43
N PHE A 14 3.24 8.37 31.60
CA PHE A 14 3.71 7.44 30.58
C PHE A 14 4.16 6.10 31.18
N GLN A 15 4.97 6.13 32.25
CA GLN A 15 5.42 4.93 32.95
C GLN A 15 4.25 4.17 33.60
N TYR A 16 3.25 4.89 34.12
CA TYR A 16 2.02 4.27 34.61
C TYR A 16 1.29 3.52 33.48
N TRP A 17 1.14 4.10 32.29
CA TRP A 17 0.49 3.42 31.16
C TRP A 17 1.29 2.24 30.63
N LEU A 18 2.62 2.34 30.54
CA LEU A 18 3.48 1.21 30.17
C LEU A 18 3.30 0.04 31.14
N LYS A 19 3.46 0.30 32.45
CA LYS A 19 3.36 -0.72 33.50
C LYS A 19 1.99 -1.39 33.55
N ASN A 20 0.92 -0.62 33.36
CA ASN A 20 -0.45 -1.12 33.41
C ASN A 20 -1.00 -1.53 32.03
N ARG A 21 -0.20 -1.43 30.95
CA ARG A 21 -0.60 -1.71 29.57
C ARG A 21 -1.90 -0.98 29.18
N SER A 22 -2.01 0.31 29.53
CA SER A 22 -3.24 1.09 29.37
C SER A 22 -3.47 1.63 27.95
N PHE A 23 -2.56 1.36 27.02
CA PHE A 23 -2.75 1.65 25.60
C PHE A 23 -3.83 0.76 25.00
N PHE A 24 -4.43 1.20 23.90
CA PHE A 24 -5.39 0.42 23.13
C PHE A 24 -5.18 0.67 21.64
N ILE A 25 -5.70 -0.22 20.80
CA ILE A 25 -5.44 -0.20 19.36
C ILE A 25 -6.75 0.01 18.62
N HIS A 26 -6.76 0.99 17.73
CA HIS A 26 -7.79 1.10 16.70
C HIS A 26 -7.27 0.48 15.41
N TYR A 27 -8.17 -0.10 14.62
CA TYR A 27 -7.84 -0.69 13.35
C TYR A 27 -8.48 0.10 12.22
N GLN A 28 -7.71 0.42 11.19
CA GLN A 28 -8.23 1.04 9.98
C GLN A 28 -8.08 0.08 8.80
N PRO A 29 -9.18 -0.23 8.09
CA PRO A 29 -9.14 -1.21 7.01
C PRO A 29 -8.46 -0.64 5.77
N ILE A 30 -7.71 -1.52 5.10
CA ILE A 30 -7.11 -1.32 3.78
C ILE A 30 -7.93 -2.15 2.79
N ILE A 31 -8.49 -1.50 1.77
CA ILE A 31 -9.49 -2.10 0.86
C ILE A 31 -8.91 -2.31 -0.52
N SER A 32 -9.19 -3.47 -1.12
CA SER A 32 -8.83 -3.76 -2.51
C SER A 32 -9.70 -2.97 -3.47
N LEU A 33 -9.07 -2.21 -4.36
CA LEU A 33 -9.77 -1.52 -5.46
C LEU A 33 -10.16 -2.47 -6.60
N LYS A 34 -9.71 -3.73 -6.54
CA LYS A 34 -10.06 -4.76 -7.52
C LYS A 34 -11.46 -5.34 -7.31
N ASP A 35 -11.85 -5.55 -6.06
CA ASP A 35 -13.10 -6.27 -5.73
C ASP A 35 -13.82 -5.73 -4.48
N GLY A 36 -13.27 -4.71 -3.81
CA GLY A 36 -13.83 -4.13 -2.60
C GLY A 36 -13.62 -4.96 -1.34
N SER A 37 -12.88 -6.08 -1.42
CA SER A 37 -12.57 -6.90 -0.25
C SER A 37 -11.59 -6.18 0.69
N THR A 38 -11.67 -6.52 1.98
CA THR A 38 -10.69 -6.07 2.97
C THR A 38 -9.40 -6.85 2.78
N TYR A 39 -8.30 -6.13 2.53
CA TYR A 39 -6.96 -6.70 2.46
C TYR A 39 -6.34 -6.85 3.86
N GLY A 40 -6.84 -6.06 4.82
CA GLY A 40 -6.63 -6.22 6.25
C GLY A 40 -6.57 -4.85 6.93
N TYR A 41 -5.77 -4.69 7.99
CA TYR A 41 -5.91 -3.56 8.89
C TYR A 41 -4.59 -2.95 9.38
N GLU A 42 -4.50 -1.62 9.38
CA GLU A 42 -3.45 -0.90 10.08
C GLU A 42 -3.79 -0.75 11.57
N ALA A 43 -2.83 -1.11 12.42
CA ALA A 43 -2.91 -0.97 13.87
C ALA A 43 -2.44 0.42 14.30
N LEU A 44 -3.38 1.23 14.81
CA LEU A 44 -3.15 2.58 15.23
C LEU A 44 -3.22 2.69 16.76
N THR A 45 -2.08 3.01 17.38
CA THR A 45 -1.98 3.16 18.84
C THR A 45 -2.86 4.31 19.33
N ARG A 46 -3.56 4.08 20.44
CA ARG A 46 -4.32 5.05 21.20
C ARG A 46 -3.97 4.91 22.69
N PHE A 47 -4.26 5.96 23.43
CA PHE A 47 -3.98 6.06 24.87
C PHE A 47 -5.15 6.77 25.55
N PRO A 48 -5.30 6.62 26.88
CA PRO A 48 -6.36 7.29 27.62
C PRO A 48 -6.32 8.81 27.44
N ASP A 49 -7.49 9.44 27.37
CA ASP A 49 -7.63 10.90 27.30
C ASP A 49 -6.85 11.58 28.45
N ASN A 50 -6.12 12.63 28.10
CA ASN A 50 -5.23 13.35 29.01
C ASN A 50 -4.90 14.74 28.45
N ASP A 51 -4.31 15.60 29.28
CA ASP A 51 -3.95 16.98 28.91
C ASP A 51 -2.49 17.15 28.43
N ILE A 52 -1.71 16.06 28.34
CA ILE A 52 -0.25 16.09 28.07
C ILE A 52 0.07 15.72 26.61
N PHE A 53 -0.45 14.60 26.13
CA PHE A 53 -0.25 14.09 24.78
C PHE A 53 -1.51 14.28 23.97
N SER A 54 -1.43 15.05 22.89
CA SER A 54 -2.56 15.33 22.00
C SER A 54 -2.77 14.25 20.95
N HIS A 55 -1.68 13.59 20.51
CA HIS A 55 -1.74 12.54 19.50
C HIS A 55 -0.60 11.50 19.66
N PRO A 56 -0.71 10.31 19.03
CA PRO A 56 0.30 9.25 19.15
C PRO A 56 1.72 9.68 18.78
N GLY A 57 1.90 10.49 17.73
CA GLY A 57 3.23 11.02 17.39
C GLY A 57 3.96 11.72 18.55
N GLU A 58 3.26 12.53 19.37
CA GLU A 58 3.87 13.16 20.55
C GLU A 58 4.29 12.13 21.61
N LEU A 59 3.46 11.12 21.83
CA LEU A 59 3.76 10.02 22.75
C LEU A 59 5.01 9.23 22.31
N PHE A 60 5.13 8.90 21.02
CA PHE A 60 6.29 8.18 20.48
C PHE A 60 7.56 9.04 20.51
N ASN A 61 7.47 10.33 20.20
CA ASN A 61 8.60 11.26 20.34
C ASN A 61 9.06 11.36 21.81
N PHE A 62 8.12 11.42 22.75
CA PHE A 62 8.42 11.41 24.17
C PHE A 62 9.10 10.11 24.61
N ALA A 63 8.58 8.95 24.19
CA ALA A 63 9.20 7.65 24.45
C ALA A 63 10.63 7.58 23.90
N ASN A 64 10.88 8.11 22.70
CA ASN A 64 12.22 8.19 22.12
C ASN A 64 13.17 9.06 22.98
N SER A 65 12.75 10.29 23.32
CA SER A 65 13.56 11.21 24.15
C SER A 65 13.84 10.70 25.57
N THR A 66 13.07 9.70 26.04
CA THR A 66 13.20 9.10 27.37
C THR A 66 13.77 7.67 27.33
N ASN A 67 14.32 7.24 26.19
CA ASN A 67 14.88 5.91 25.97
C ASN A 67 13.91 4.77 26.34
N SER A 68 12.62 4.96 26.06
CA SER A 68 11.54 3.99 26.32
C SER A 68 10.78 3.62 25.03
N LEU A 69 11.37 3.90 23.86
CA LEU A 69 10.73 3.67 22.57
C LEU A 69 10.48 2.18 22.31
N TYR A 70 11.49 1.33 22.56
CA TYR A 70 11.33 -0.11 22.41
C TYR A 70 10.22 -0.67 23.31
N ASP A 71 10.16 -0.23 24.58
CA ASP A 71 9.11 -0.66 25.51
C ASP A 71 7.71 -0.28 25.02
N LEU A 72 7.54 0.95 24.52
CA LEU A 72 6.27 1.40 23.95
C LEU A 72 5.89 0.57 22.72
N GLU A 73 6.78 0.45 21.74
CA GLU A 73 6.52 -0.34 20.53
C GLU A 73 6.24 -1.81 20.84
N LYS A 74 6.97 -2.39 21.79
CA LYS A 74 6.75 -3.76 22.23
C LYS A 74 5.35 -3.94 22.79
N VAL A 75 4.91 -3.06 23.70
CA VAL A 75 3.58 -3.15 24.31
C VAL A 75 2.48 -2.92 23.27
N THR A 76 2.61 -1.91 22.41
CA THR A 76 1.57 -1.60 21.40
C THR A 76 1.50 -2.66 20.30
N ARG A 77 2.63 -3.23 19.86
CA ARG A 77 2.68 -4.37 18.94
C ARG A 77 2.03 -5.62 19.54
N GLU A 78 2.30 -5.90 20.81
CA GLU A 78 1.65 -7.01 21.51
C GLU A 78 0.14 -6.85 21.55
N LEU A 79 -0.33 -5.66 21.95
CA LEU A 79 -1.75 -5.35 21.97
C LEU A 79 -2.35 -5.49 20.57
N ALA A 80 -1.70 -4.94 19.54
CA ALA A 80 -2.19 -4.99 18.15
C ALA A 80 -2.37 -6.41 17.64
N ILE A 81 -1.42 -7.31 17.91
CA ILE A 81 -1.48 -8.71 17.50
C ILE A 81 -2.55 -9.45 18.33
N GLN A 82 -2.54 -9.28 19.64
CA GLN A 82 -3.44 -10.02 20.54
C GLN A 82 -4.91 -9.65 20.31
N SER A 83 -5.23 -8.36 20.19
CA SER A 83 -6.63 -7.92 20.10
C SER A 83 -7.29 -8.19 18.76
N ILE A 84 -6.55 -8.38 17.66
CA ILE A 84 -7.13 -8.74 16.36
C ILE A 84 -7.03 -10.23 16.01
N SER A 85 -6.23 -11.00 16.75
CA SER A 85 -5.87 -12.39 16.39
C SER A 85 -7.05 -13.31 16.02
N LYS A 86 -8.22 -13.11 16.62
CA LYS A 86 -9.43 -13.91 16.36
C LYS A 86 -10.26 -13.43 15.17
N ASP A 87 -10.07 -12.17 14.79
CA ASP A 87 -10.86 -11.48 13.77
C ASP A 87 -10.06 -11.28 12.47
N LEU A 88 -8.76 -11.60 12.45
CA LEU A 88 -7.89 -11.51 11.28
C LEU A 88 -7.91 -12.80 10.46
N TYR A 89 -8.43 -12.74 9.23
CA TYR A 89 -8.48 -13.90 8.35
C TYR A 89 -7.12 -14.27 7.75
N PRO A 90 -6.89 -15.53 7.33
CA PRO A 90 -5.58 -15.97 6.82
C PRO A 90 -5.04 -15.22 5.60
N HIS A 91 -5.92 -14.60 4.81
CA HIS A 91 -5.54 -13.82 3.62
C HIS A 91 -5.33 -12.33 3.93
N GLU A 92 -5.80 -11.88 5.09
CA GLU A 92 -5.67 -10.50 5.54
C GLU A 92 -4.31 -10.28 6.22
N LYS A 93 -3.83 -9.04 6.16
CA LYS A 93 -2.62 -8.63 6.89
C LYS A 93 -2.94 -7.72 8.08
N LEU A 94 -1.94 -7.53 8.91
CA LEU A 94 -1.91 -6.58 10.01
C LEU A 94 -0.68 -5.70 9.80
N TRP A 95 -0.91 -4.40 9.67
CA TRP A 95 0.14 -3.42 9.46
C TRP A 95 0.50 -2.78 10.79
N ILE A 96 1.79 -2.74 11.09
CA ILE A 96 2.31 -2.27 12.37
C ILE A 96 3.49 -1.34 12.08
N ASN A 97 3.39 -0.12 12.60
CA ASN A 97 4.48 0.85 12.59
C ASN A 97 5.73 0.27 13.29
N LEU A 98 6.89 0.49 12.68
CA LEU A 98 8.18 0.02 13.17
C LEU A 98 9.21 1.15 13.07
N THR A 99 9.83 1.47 14.20
CA THR A 99 11.01 2.33 14.25
C THR A 99 12.26 1.44 14.21
N PRO A 100 13.08 1.45 13.15
CA PRO A 100 14.20 0.53 12.97
C PRO A 100 15.23 0.53 14.12
N GLU A 101 15.45 1.69 14.73
CA GLU A 101 16.45 1.94 15.76
C GLU A 101 16.22 1.09 17.01
N VAL A 102 14.99 0.62 17.23
CA VAL A 102 14.64 -0.23 18.39
C VAL A 102 15.36 -1.58 18.37
N ILE A 103 15.96 -1.99 17.26
CA ILE A 103 16.79 -3.21 17.20
C ILE A 103 18.08 -3.08 18.03
N TYR A 104 18.55 -1.85 18.25
CA TYR A 104 19.78 -1.57 19.00
C TYR A 104 19.55 -1.43 20.51
N ASP A 105 18.29 -1.51 20.95
CA ASP A 105 17.93 -1.48 22.35
C ASP A 105 18.47 -2.73 23.07
N GLU A 106 19.01 -2.58 24.28
CA GLU A 106 19.56 -3.69 25.07
C GLU A 106 18.50 -4.75 25.42
N ALA A 107 17.23 -4.35 25.52
CA ALA A 107 16.10 -5.25 25.77
C ALA A 107 15.57 -5.93 24.50
N PHE A 108 16.05 -5.55 23.31
CA PHE A 108 15.60 -6.13 22.05
C PHE A 108 15.88 -7.64 22.00
N THR A 109 14.82 -8.42 21.76
CA THR A 109 14.91 -9.86 21.62
C THR A 109 14.53 -10.31 20.21
N THR A 110 15.50 -10.88 19.50
CA THR A 110 15.28 -11.50 18.18
C THR A 110 14.23 -12.60 18.25
N GLY A 111 13.29 -12.64 17.31
CA GLY A 111 12.26 -13.68 17.24
C GLY A 111 11.07 -13.48 18.18
N TYR A 112 11.08 -12.44 19.01
CA TYR A 112 10.00 -12.16 19.96
C TYR A 112 8.63 -12.08 19.28
N THR A 113 8.50 -11.23 18.27
CA THR A 113 7.25 -11.06 17.52
C THR A 113 6.79 -12.37 16.89
N ARG A 114 7.73 -13.17 16.35
CA ARG A 114 7.40 -14.46 15.73
C ARG A 114 6.82 -15.45 16.75
N ASN A 115 7.36 -15.49 17.97
CA ASN A 115 6.83 -16.32 19.04
C ASN A 115 5.42 -15.88 19.44
N LEU A 116 5.20 -14.58 19.59
CA LEU A 116 3.87 -14.03 19.88
C LEU A 116 2.84 -14.39 18.80
N LEU A 117 3.21 -14.34 17.51
CA LEU A 117 2.31 -14.76 16.43
C LEU A 117 1.95 -16.25 16.53
N ASN A 118 2.92 -17.11 16.85
CA ASN A 118 2.66 -18.54 17.03
C ASN A 118 1.67 -18.78 18.19
N GLU A 119 1.79 -18.04 19.28
CA GLU A 119 0.85 -18.10 20.43
C GLU A 119 -0.56 -17.65 20.04
N CYS A 120 -0.67 -16.68 19.12
CA CYS A 120 -1.93 -16.15 18.62
C CYS A 120 -2.50 -16.92 17.41
N GLY A 121 -1.80 -17.94 16.90
CA GLY A 121 -2.21 -18.70 15.72
C GLY A 121 -2.07 -17.93 14.38
N LEU A 122 -1.28 -16.86 14.36
CA LEU A 122 -1.03 -16.04 13.17
C LEU A 122 0.30 -16.43 12.50
N LYS A 123 0.43 -16.10 11.22
CA LYS A 123 1.66 -16.32 10.45
C LYS A 123 2.44 -15.03 10.26
N ALA A 124 3.76 -15.15 10.10
CA ALA A 124 4.64 -13.99 9.88
C ALA A 124 4.30 -13.23 8.58
N ASP A 125 3.86 -13.93 7.54
CA ASP A 125 3.45 -13.34 6.27
C ASP A 125 2.11 -12.59 6.35
N GLN A 126 1.43 -12.62 7.49
CA GLN A 126 0.29 -11.75 7.79
C GLN A 126 0.71 -10.42 8.42
N ILE A 127 1.97 -10.23 8.79
CA ILE A 127 2.43 -8.96 9.39
C ILE A 127 3.22 -8.17 8.36
N VAL A 128 2.83 -6.90 8.20
CA VAL A 128 3.53 -5.89 7.42
C VAL A 128 4.10 -4.87 8.39
N PHE A 129 5.41 -4.70 8.41
CA PHE A 129 6.03 -3.60 9.15
C PHE A 129 6.09 -2.35 8.28
N GLU A 130 5.55 -1.26 8.80
CA GLU A 130 5.55 0.05 8.15
C GLU A 130 6.69 0.88 8.69
N ILE A 131 7.45 1.50 7.78
CA ILE A 131 8.58 2.35 8.15
C ILE A 131 8.50 3.62 7.32
N THR A 132 8.62 4.76 7.99
CA THR A 132 8.57 6.07 7.32
C THR A 132 9.72 6.26 6.35
N GLU A 133 9.49 7.00 5.26
CA GLU A 133 10.53 7.41 4.32
C GLU A 133 11.73 8.06 5.02
N ARG A 134 11.51 8.92 6.01
CA ARG A 134 12.62 9.63 6.69
C ARG A 134 13.56 8.66 7.41
N SER A 135 13.01 7.73 8.18
CA SER A 135 13.80 6.71 8.90
C SER A 135 14.63 5.85 7.94
N ALA A 136 14.13 5.60 6.72
CA ALA A 136 14.86 4.84 5.71
C ALA A 136 16.16 5.52 5.22
N ILE A 137 16.21 6.85 5.21
CA ILE A 137 17.27 7.62 4.54
C ILE A 137 18.44 7.96 5.48
N GLU A 138 18.20 8.05 6.79
CA GLU A 138 19.21 8.54 7.74
C GLU A 138 20.44 7.61 7.88
N ASP A 139 20.28 6.28 7.77
CA ASP A 139 21.38 5.31 7.70
C ASP A 139 20.99 4.03 6.92
N PHE A 140 21.08 4.10 5.59
CA PHE A 140 20.68 3.01 4.68
C PHE A 140 21.35 1.66 4.94
N ILE A 141 22.63 1.64 5.32
CA ILE A 141 23.39 0.39 5.47
C ILE A 141 22.90 -0.34 6.73
N ALA A 142 22.85 0.39 7.85
CA ALA A 142 22.31 -0.13 9.10
C ALA A 142 20.85 -0.58 8.91
N PHE A 143 20.05 0.22 8.22
CA PHE A 143 18.64 -0.03 7.96
C PHE A 143 18.39 -1.29 7.12
N LYS A 144 19.23 -1.55 6.11
CA LYS A 144 19.13 -2.76 5.26
C LYS A 144 19.29 -4.04 6.07
N ASP A 145 20.19 -4.06 7.05
CA ASP A 145 20.39 -5.22 7.92
C ASP A 145 19.18 -5.45 8.83
N VAL A 146 18.55 -4.38 9.33
CA VAL A 146 17.29 -4.46 10.10
C VAL A 146 16.16 -5.02 9.25
N LEU A 147 15.99 -4.55 8.01
CA LEU A 147 14.97 -5.10 7.12
C LEU A 147 15.21 -6.58 6.81
N GLN A 148 16.46 -6.95 6.52
CA GLN A 148 16.80 -8.35 6.27
C GLN A 148 16.53 -9.22 7.49
N HIS A 149 16.75 -8.70 8.71
CA HIS A 149 16.42 -9.39 9.94
C HIS A 149 14.93 -9.74 10.04
N TYR A 150 14.04 -8.79 9.72
CA TYR A 150 12.59 -9.03 9.73
C TYR A 150 12.13 -9.91 8.56
N ARG A 151 12.65 -9.68 7.35
CA ARG A 151 12.33 -10.52 6.17
C ARG A 151 12.75 -11.97 6.35
N LYS A 152 13.90 -12.25 6.97
CA LYS A 152 14.35 -13.62 7.30
C LYS A 152 13.39 -14.35 8.26
N GLN A 153 12.56 -13.61 8.99
CA GLN A 153 11.52 -14.18 9.85
C GLN A 153 10.19 -14.38 9.14
N GLY A 154 10.06 -13.92 7.89
CA GLY A 154 8.87 -14.04 7.05
C GLY A 154 7.95 -12.82 7.07
N PHE A 155 8.37 -11.71 7.67
CA PHE A 155 7.61 -10.46 7.69
C PHE A 155 7.71 -9.72 6.35
N LEU A 156 6.65 -9.00 6.00
CA LEU A 156 6.59 -8.10 4.86
C LEU A 156 6.95 -6.68 5.30
N ILE A 157 7.45 -5.86 4.38
CA ILE A 157 7.88 -4.49 4.65
C ILE A 157 7.11 -3.50 3.76
N ALA A 158 6.63 -2.43 4.35
CA ALA A 158 6.05 -1.29 3.67
C ALA A 158 6.90 -0.03 3.92
N ILE A 159 7.01 0.82 2.89
CA ILE A 159 7.43 2.20 3.06
C ILE A 159 6.20 3.07 3.21
N ASP A 160 6.19 3.88 4.28
CA ASP A 160 5.12 4.79 4.62
C ASP A 160 5.45 6.24 4.23
N ASP A 161 4.41 7.06 4.06
CA ASP A 161 4.46 8.47 3.67
C ASP A 161 5.19 8.76 2.33
N ALA A 162 5.18 7.82 1.37
CA ALA A 162 5.86 8.02 0.09
C ALA A 162 5.21 9.15 -0.72
N GLY A 163 6.02 10.07 -1.25
CA GLY A 163 5.57 11.23 -2.02
C GLY A 163 5.41 12.52 -1.21
N ALA A 164 5.54 12.47 0.12
CA ALA A 164 5.58 13.66 0.98
C ALA A 164 6.92 14.43 0.90
N GLY A 165 7.98 13.77 0.41
CA GLY A 165 9.35 14.29 0.34
C GLY A 165 10.07 14.03 -0.99
N TYR A 166 11.33 14.46 -1.09
CA TYR A 166 12.16 14.30 -2.30
C TYR A 166 12.87 12.95 -2.40
N SER A 167 12.79 12.10 -1.37
CA SER A 167 13.70 10.96 -1.19
C SER A 167 12.98 9.60 -1.24
N SER A 168 11.69 9.57 -1.55
CA SER A 168 10.89 8.33 -1.62
C SER A 168 11.46 7.36 -2.65
N LEU A 169 11.95 7.88 -3.79
CA LEU A 169 12.51 7.05 -4.86
C LEU A 169 13.76 6.30 -4.41
N GLU A 170 14.66 6.98 -3.70
CA GLU A 170 15.90 6.38 -3.19
C GLU A 170 15.58 5.26 -2.19
N ALA A 171 14.71 5.55 -1.22
CA ALA A 171 14.23 4.57 -0.24
C ALA A 171 13.57 3.35 -0.91
N ILE A 172 12.67 3.57 -1.88
CA ILE A 172 12.03 2.47 -2.62
C ILE A 172 13.07 1.62 -3.34
N THR A 173 14.05 2.24 -4.01
CA THR A 173 15.06 1.52 -4.80
C THR A 173 16.02 0.69 -3.94
N GLU A 174 16.48 1.23 -2.82
CA GLU A 174 17.46 0.57 -1.95
C GLU A 174 16.83 -0.52 -1.09
N LEU A 175 15.59 -0.30 -0.64
CA LEU A 175 14.91 -1.17 0.32
C LEU A 175 14.07 -2.25 -0.34
N GLN A 176 13.63 -2.03 -1.58
CA GLN A 176 12.80 -2.94 -2.38
C GLN A 176 11.60 -3.45 -1.56
N PRO A 177 10.72 -2.56 -1.08
CA PRO A 177 9.65 -2.93 -0.17
C PRO A 177 8.58 -3.80 -0.86
N ASP A 178 7.82 -4.55 -0.07
CA ASP A 178 6.67 -5.30 -0.55
C ASP A 178 5.48 -4.36 -0.84
N PHE A 179 5.38 -3.27 -0.08
CA PHE A 179 4.35 -2.25 -0.21
C PHE A 179 4.90 -0.82 -0.22
N ILE A 180 4.22 0.06 -0.94
CA ILE A 180 4.48 1.51 -0.93
C ILE A 180 3.16 2.19 -0.58
N LYS A 181 3.10 2.86 0.57
CA LYS A 181 1.96 3.67 0.98
C LYS A 181 2.19 5.11 0.50
N ILE A 182 1.26 5.63 -0.28
CA ILE A 182 1.32 6.95 -0.88
C ILE A 182 0.66 7.94 0.07
N ASP A 183 1.44 8.93 0.50
CA ASP A 183 1.01 9.93 1.47
C ASP A 183 -0.23 10.71 0.99
N ARG A 184 -1.05 11.08 1.96
CA ARG A 184 -2.26 11.88 1.76
C ARG A 184 -2.00 13.19 1.02
N SER A 185 -0.82 13.82 1.14
CA SER A 185 -0.53 15.09 0.43
C SER A 185 -0.58 14.94 -1.09
N LEU A 186 -0.32 13.73 -1.62
CA LEU A 186 -0.45 13.39 -3.03
C LEU A 186 -1.88 12.99 -3.40
N ILE A 187 -2.62 12.35 -2.48
CA ILE A 187 -3.98 11.84 -2.73
C ILE A 187 -5.06 12.91 -2.59
N ASN A 188 -4.93 13.82 -1.62
CA ASN A 188 -5.89 14.88 -1.36
C ASN A 188 -6.15 15.69 -2.63
N GLY A 189 -7.40 15.78 -3.09
CA GLY A 189 -7.78 16.52 -4.29
C GLY A 189 -7.14 16.02 -5.59
N ILE A 190 -6.69 14.76 -5.65
CA ILE A 190 -6.01 14.21 -6.85
C ILE A 190 -6.92 14.22 -8.09
N HIS A 191 -8.23 14.06 -7.92
CA HIS A 191 -9.22 14.11 -9.00
C HIS A 191 -9.27 15.46 -9.74
N GLU A 192 -8.79 16.54 -9.12
CA GLU A 192 -8.75 17.89 -9.70
C GLU A 192 -7.36 18.27 -10.24
N SER A 193 -6.33 17.47 -9.97
CA SER A 193 -4.94 17.83 -10.23
C SER A 193 -4.23 16.83 -11.12
N PHE A 194 -4.11 17.16 -12.41
CA PHE A 194 -3.32 16.38 -13.37
C PHE A 194 -1.88 16.17 -12.91
N THR A 195 -1.26 17.16 -12.26
CA THR A 195 0.10 17.02 -11.74
C THR A 195 0.21 15.90 -10.71
N ARG A 196 -0.75 15.81 -9.78
CA ARG A 196 -0.79 14.74 -8.77
C ARG A 196 -1.07 13.38 -9.42
N GLN A 197 -1.96 13.34 -10.41
CA GLN A 197 -2.24 12.12 -11.20
C GLN A 197 -0.96 11.62 -11.91
N TYR A 198 -0.24 12.49 -12.61
CA TYR A 198 1.02 12.12 -13.29
C TYR A 198 2.10 11.65 -12.32
N MET A 199 2.20 12.25 -11.13
CA MET A 199 3.14 11.80 -10.10
C MET A 199 2.77 10.40 -9.59
N LEU A 200 1.49 10.15 -9.30
CA LEU A 200 1.01 8.84 -8.87
C LEU A 200 1.21 7.77 -9.96
N GLU A 201 0.95 8.08 -11.23
CA GLU A 201 1.22 7.19 -12.37
C GLU A 201 2.70 6.81 -12.46
N ALA A 202 3.60 7.78 -12.30
CA ALA A 202 5.04 7.51 -12.32
C ALA A 202 5.45 6.58 -11.17
N LEU A 203 4.88 6.78 -9.96
CA LEU A 203 5.11 5.90 -8.81
C LEU A 203 4.52 4.50 -9.03
N LEU A 204 3.34 4.39 -9.64
CA LEU A 204 2.73 3.11 -10.01
C LEU A 204 3.61 2.35 -11.00
N GLN A 205 4.10 3.01 -12.05
CA GLN A 205 5.02 2.38 -13.02
C GLN A 205 6.32 1.91 -12.36
N LEU A 206 6.89 2.72 -11.47
CA LEU A 206 8.08 2.32 -10.71
C LEU A 206 7.78 1.12 -9.82
N SER A 207 6.67 1.15 -9.07
CA SER A 207 6.27 0.07 -8.17
C SER A 207 6.13 -1.26 -8.90
N GLU A 208 5.59 -1.25 -10.13
CA GLU A 208 5.45 -2.44 -10.96
C GLU A 208 6.82 -3.03 -11.32
N LYS A 209 7.80 -2.19 -11.70
CA LYS A 209 9.17 -2.64 -11.98
C LYS A 209 9.87 -3.18 -10.74
N MET A 210 9.53 -2.64 -9.58
CA MET A 210 10.06 -3.07 -8.28
C MET A 210 9.30 -4.26 -7.66
N ARG A 211 8.20 -4.70 -8.30
CA ARG A 211 7.27 -5.72 -7.78
C ARG A 211 6.68 -5.34 -6.41
N ALA A 212 6.51 -4.05 -6.15
CA ALA A 212 5.92 -3.52 -4.94
C ALA A 212 4.45 -3.18 -5.16
N THR A 213 3.62 -3.37 -4.13
CA THR A 213 2.19 -3.07 -4.21
C THR A 213 1.88 -1.68 -3.63
N VAL A 214 1.10 -0.88 -4.37
CA VAL A 214 0.78 0.50 -3.97
C VAL A 214 -0.52 0.59 -3.19
N ILE A 215 -0.46 1.33 -2.08
CA ILE A 215 -1.60 1.68 -1.22
C ILE A 215 -1.75 3.20 -1.25
N ALA A 216 -2.93 3.73 -1.56
CA ALA A 216 -3.21 5.17 -1.44
C ALA A 216 -3.82 5.50 -0.08
N GLU A 217 -3.25 6.47 0.62
CA GLU A 217 -3.71 6.86 1.95
C GLU A 217 -4.50 8.16 1.97
N GLY A 218 -5.27 8.32 3.04
CA GLY A 218 -5.99 9.56 3.31
C GLY A 218 -7.10 9.86 2.30
N VAL A 219 -7.69 8.83 1.69
CA VAL A 219 -8.85 8.97 0.82
C VAL A 219 -10.06 9.45 1.62
N GLU A 220 -10.56 10.65 1.31
CA GLU A 220 -11.65 11.30 2.02
C GLU A 220 -12.89 11.54 1.16
N LEU A 221 -12.75 11.49 -0.17
CA LEU A 221 -13.83 11.71 -1.13
C LEU A 221 -14.04 10.52 -2.07
N SER A 222 -15.27 10.37 -2.57
CA SER A 222 -15.62 9.38 -3.59
C SER A 222 -14.85 9.58 -4.90
N GLU A 223 -14.64 10.83 -5.27
CA GLU A 223 -13.98 11.28 -6.49
C GLU A 223 -12.48 10.98 -6.45
N GLU A 224 -11.87 11.09 -5.26
CA GLU A 224 -10.49 10.65 -5.03
C GLU A 224 -10.38 9.14 -5.22
N LEU A 225 -11.29 8.36 -4.60
CA LEU A 225 -11.33 6.90 -4.71
C LEU A 225 -11.50 6.45 -6.18
N GLU A 226 -12.42 7.07 -6.90
CA GLU A 226 -12.66 6.82 -8.34
C GLU A 226 -11.41 7.13 -9.16
N CYS A 227 -10.78 8.29 -8.94
CA CYS A 227 -9.57 8.70 -9.65
C CYS A 227 -8.41 7.72 -9.44
N ILE A 228 -8.06 7.39 -8.18
CA ILE A 228 -6.95 6.47 -7.90
C ILE A 228 -7.23 5.05 -8.42
N GLY A 229 -8.49 4.61 -8.38
CA GLY A 229 -8.91 3.33 -8.94
C GLY A 229 -8.72 3.28 -10.45
N ASN A 230 -9.13 4.34 -11.16
CA ASN A 230 -8.95 4.47 -12.60
C ASN A 230 -7.47 4.57 -13.03
N LEU A 231 -6.61 5.09 -12.15
CA LEU A 231 -5.16 5.11 -12.36
C LEU A 231 -4.49 3.74 -12.12
N GLY A 232 -5.20 2.78 -11.53
CA GLY A 232 -4.71 1.44 -11.29
C GLY A 232 -4.04 1.23 -9.92
N VAL A 233 -4.36 2.06 -8.92
CA VAL A 233 -3.93 1.80 -7.53
C VAL A 233 -4.52 0.46 -7.03
N HIS A 234 -3.73 -0.29 -6.26
CA HIS A 234 -4.11 -1.64 -5.84
C HIS A 234 -5.03 -1.64 -4.61
N TYR A 235 -4.66 -0.85 -3.60
CA TYR A 235 -5.40 -0.74 -2.34
C TYR A 235 -5.59 0.72 -1.92
N ALA A 236 -6.64 0.99 -1.15
CA ALA A 236 -6.91 2.31 -0.59
C ALA A 236 -7.23 2.25 0.90
N GLN A 237 -6.87 3.32 1.60
CA GLN A 237 -7.16 3.54 3.01
C GLN A 237 -7.53 5.01 3.23
N GLY A 238 -8.50 5.27 4.10
CA GLY A 238 -8.94 6.63 4.37
C GLY A 238 -10.31 6.70 5.01
N PHE A 239 -10.70 7.89 5.47
CA PHE A 239 -11.94 8.09 6.21
C PHE A 239 -13.20 7.92 5.36
N PHE A 240 -13.09 8.07 4.04
CA PHE A 240 -14.20 7.74 3.14
C PHE A 240 -14.56 6.25 3.18
N LEU A 241 -13.54 5.39 3.34
CA LEU A 241 -13.72 3.93 3.42
C LEU A 241 -14.14 3.52 4.82
N ALA A 242 -13.35 3.87 5.84
CA ALA A 242 -13.71 3.74 7.24
C ALA A 242 -12.74 4.53 8.13
N ARG A 243 -13.27 5.07 9.23
CA ARG A 243 -12.44 5.67 10.29
C ARG A 243 -11.84 4.57 11.19
N PRO A 244 -10.63 4.76 11.74
CA PRO A 244 -10.04 3.82 12.69
C PRO A 244 -10.93 3.58 13.91
N ASN A 245 -11.20 2.32 14.23
CA ASN A 245 -12.02 1.97 15.40
C ASN A 245 -11.66 0.60 16.01
N PHE A 246 -12.20 0.31 17.20
CA PHE A 246 -12.19 -1.02 17.82
C PHE A 246 -13.57 -1.35 18.40
N PRO A 247 -14.16 -2.54 18.14
CA PRO A 247 -13.72 -3.58 17.18
C PRO A 247 -13.53 -3.05 15.75
N VAL A 248 -12.95 -3.87 14.86
CA VAL A 248 -12.68 -3.47 13.47
C VAL A 248 -13.93 -2.83 12.84
N PRO A 249 -13.79 -1.66 12.19
CA PRO A 249 -14.94 -0.91 11.70
C PRO A 249 -15.55 -1.58 10.47
N ILE A 250 -16.86 -1.38 10.29
CA ILE A 250 -17.56 -1.75 9.06
C ILE A 250 -17.18 -0.75 7.96
N VAL A 251 -16.80 -1.26 6.80
CA VAL A 251 -16.47 -0.46 5.61
C VAL A 251 -17.73 0.24 5.09
N ASN A 252 -17.58 1.51 4.70
CA ASN A 252 -18.63 2.32 4.10
C ASN A 252 -19.20 1.64 2.85
N PRO A 253 -20.48 1.24 2.81
CA PRO A 253 -21.07 0.59 1.63
C PRO A 253 -20.97 1.44 0.36
N GLY A 254 -20.99 2.76 0.48
CA GLY A 254 -20.87 3.67 -0.67
C GLY A 254 -19.50 3.59 -1.37
N CYS A 255 -18.44 3.13 -0.69
CA CYS A 255 -17.16 2.91 -1.36
C CYS A 255 -17.21 1.68 -2.27
N LEU A 256 -18.00 0.66 -1.93
CA LEU A 256 -18.19 -0.51 -2.79
C LEU A 256 -18.91 -0.14 -4.08
N ASP A 257 -19.88 0.76 -4.02
CA ASP A 257 -20.56 1.28 -5.21
C ASP A 257 -19.60 2.02 -6.14
N VAL A 258 -18.64 2.77 -5.58
CA VAL A 258 -17.59 3.44 -6.35
C VAL A 258 -16.62 2.41 -6.93
N ILE A 259 -16.14 1.46 -6.13
CA ILE A 259 -15.23 0.39 -6.59
C ILE A 259 -15.87 -0.44 -7.70
N GLN A 260 -17.15 -0.79 -7.58
CA GLN A 260 -17.86 -1.52 -8.65
C GLN A 260 -17.97 -0.73 -9.96
N LYS A 261 -17.94 0.61 -9.91
CA LYS A 261 -17.87 1.45 -11.12
C LYS A 261 -16.47 1.48 -11.73
N ILE A 262 -15.44 1.44 -10.88
CA ILE A 262 -14.03 1.30 -11.29
C ILE A 262 -13.79 -0.08 -11.93
N ILE A 263 -14.43 -1.14 -11.39
CA ILE A 263 -14.30 -2.51 -11.90
C ILE A 263 -14.72 -2.55 -13.38
N PRO A 264 -13.89 -3.09 -14.27
CA PRO A 264 -13.76 -2.55 -15.61
C PRO A 264 -14.76 -3.09 -16.65
N SER A 265 -16.02 -3.27 -16.25
CA SER A 265 -17.12 -3.49 -17.20
C SER A 265 -17.64 -2.20 -17.82
N ASN A 266 -17.36 -1.01 -17.24
CA ASN A 266 -17.98 0.26 -17.68
C ASN A 266 -17.03 1.31 -18.27
N TYR A 267 -15.70 1.14 -18.16
CA TYR A 267 -14.71 2.15 -18.58
C TYR A 267 -13.71 1.63 -19.60
N ALA A 268 -14.17 0.84 -20.55
CA ALA A 268 -13.37 0.54 -21.71
C ALA A 268 -13.67 1.56 -22.80
N ASP A 269 -12.76 2.52 -23.01
CA ASP A 269 -12.84 3.42 -24.18
C ASP A 269 -12.86 2.60 -25.48
N HIS A 270 -12.25 1.41 -25.42
CA HIS A 270 -12.14 0.47 -26.52
C HIS A 270 -12.38 -0.97 -26.06
N THR A 271 -12.99 -1.79 -26.92
CA THR A 271 -13.15 -3.23 -26.67
C THR A 271 -12.44 -4.02 -27.77
N ILE A 272 -11.55 -4.92 -27.38
CA ILE A 272 -10.97 -5.96 -28.22
C ILE A 272 -11.85 -7.20 -28.10
N THR A 273 -12.43 -7.62 -29.23
CA THR A 273 -13.25 -8.82 -29.34
C THR A 273 -12.55 -9.88 -30.19
N GLU A 274 -13.15 -11.05 -30.32
CA GLU A 274 -12.67 -12.12 -31.20
C GLU A 274 -12.57 -11.71 -32.68
N ASN A 275 -13.22 -10.60 -33.06
CA ASN A 275 -13.22 -10.07 -34.43
C ASN A 275 -12.30 -8.86 -34.61
N THR A 276 -11.71 -8.33 -33.54
CA THR A 276 -10.83 -7.17 -33.61
C THR A 276 -9.55 -7.53 -34.36
N THR A 277 -9.30 -6.79 -35.45
CA THR A 277 -8.16 -7.01 -36.33
C THR A 277 -6.95 -6.16 -35.94
N PHE A 278 -5.79 -6.46 -36.51
CA PHE A 278 -4.60 -5.62 -36.33
C PHE A 278 -4.80 -4.20 -36.87
N PHE A 279 -5.57 -4.02 -37.95
CA PHE A 279 -5.94 -2.70 -38.46
C PHE A 279 -6.79 -1.91 -37.46
N ASP A 280 -7.74 -2.56 -36.78
CA ASP A 280 -8.56 -1.91 -35.75
C ASP A 280 -7.71 -1.43 -34.59
N LEU A 281 -6.71 -2.22 -34.17
CA LEU A 281 -5.73 -1.80 -33.17
C LEU A 281 -4.90 -0.59 -33.62
N LEU A 282 -4.44 -0.58 -34.88
CA LEU A 282 -3.72 0.57 -35.45
C LEU A 282 -4.59 1.82 -35.50
N GLN A 283 -5.87 1.70 -35.84
CA GLN A 283 -6.82 2.82 -35.78
C GLN A 283 -7.03 3.31 -34.35
N MET A 284 -7.16 2.39 -33.40
CA MET A 284 -7.29 2.70 -31.99
C MET A 284 -6.11 3.54 -31.50
N ILE A 285 -4.87 3.11 -31.75
CA ILE A 285 -3.69 3.89 -31.36
C ILE A 285 -3.46 5.12 -32.23
N SER A 286 -3.99 5.21 -33.46
CA SER A 286 -3.85 6.44 -34.26
C SER A 286 -4.62 7.62 -33.68
N ARG A 287 -5.61 7.35 -32.82
CA ARG A 287 -6.40 8.37 -32.10
C ARG A 287 -5.71 8.84 -30.82
N PHE A 288 -4.62 8.17 -30.41
CA PHE A 288 -3.77 8.52 -29.29
C PHE A 288 -3.07 9.86 -29.56
N LYS A 289 -3.31 10.86 -28.71
CA LYS A 289 -2.79 12.23 -28.88
C LYS A 289 -1.75 12.68 -27.85
N GLY A 290 -1.40 11.83 -26.87
CA GLY A 290 -0.58 12.24 -25.72
C GLY A 290 0.58 11.28 -25.44
N ARG A 291 1.49 11.63 -24.52
CA ARG A 291 2.52 10.69 -24.02
C ARG A 291 2.01 9.77 -22.89
N PHE A 292 0.84 10.08 -22.33
CA PHE A 292 0.27 9.47 -21.13
C PHE A 292 -1.25 9.32 -21.32
N ASP A 293 -1.68 8.22 -21.94
CA ASP A 293 -3.10 7.92 -22.12
C ASP A 293 -3.53 6.93 -21.03
N THR A 294 -4.57 7.30 -20.29
CA THR A 294 -5.17 6.51 -19.22
C THR A 294 -6.34 5.66 -19.71
N SER A 295 -6.56 5.61 -21.03
CA SER A 295 -7.61 4.81 -21.63
C SER A 295 -7.39 3.33 -21.33
N TRP A 296 -8.48 2.65 -21.01
CA TRP A 296 -8.48 1.23 -20.76
C TRP A 296 -9.13 0.48 -21.92
N VAL A 297 -8.61 -0.71 -22.21
CA VAL A 297 -9.08 -1.58 -23.28
C VAL A 297 -9.63 -2.86 -22.68
N LYS A 298 -10.94 -3.07 -22.87
CA LYS A 298 -11.58 -4.33 -22.47
C LYS A 298 -11.25 -5.41 -23.48
N MET A 299 -10.63 -6.48 -23.01
CA MET A 299 -10.39 -7.70 -23.75
C MET A 299 -11.56 -8.66 -23.48
N ASP A 300 -12.44 -8.81 -24.46
CA ASP A 300 -13.66 -9.61 -24.42
C ASP A 300 -13.61 -10.69 -25.50
N VAL A 301 -12.80 -11.71 -25.24
CA VAL A 301 -12.40 -12.74 -26.22
C VAL A 301 -12.64 -14.13 -25.62
N PRO A 302 -12.61 -15.22 -26.41
CA PRO A 302 -12.94 -16.55 -25.90
C PRO A 302 -12.08 -16.91 -24.69
N HIS A 303 -12.75 -17.23 -23.57
CA HIS A 303 -12.14 -17.64 -22.29
C HIS A 303 -11.32 -16.57 -21.55
N VAL A 304 -11.29 -15.32 -22.03
CA VAL A 304 -10.58 -14.21 -21.35
C VAL A 304 -11.45 -12.96 -21.35
N HIS A 305 -11.85 -12.56 -20.14
CA HIS A 305 -12.49 -11.28 -19.87
C HIS A 305 -11.59 -10.50 -18.92
N SER A 306 -10.86 -9.54 -19.44
CA SER A 306 -9.91 -8.73 -18.67
C SER A 306 -9.84 -7.32 -19.22
N VAL A 307 -9.40 -6.36 -18.44
CA VAL A 307 -9.15 -5.01 -18.93
C VAL A 307 -7.69 -4.68 -18.73
N ILE A 308 -7.11 -4.11 -19.78
CA ILE A 308 -5.68 -3.82 -19.90
C ILE A 308 -5.51 -2.35 -20.27
N PRO A 309 -4.45 -1.68 -19.83
CA PRO A 309 -4.22 -0.29 -20.20
C PRO A 309 -3.89 -0.19 -21.70
N LEU A 310 -4.28 0.91 -22.35
CA LEU A 310 -3.98 1.14 -23.77
C LEU A 310 -2.47 1.09 -24.05
N THR A 311 -1.64 1.46 -23.07
CA THR A 311 -0.18 1.35 -23.13
C THR A 311 0.31 -0.09 -23.32
N GLU A 312 -0.34 -1.08 -22.71
CA GLU A 312 -0.04 -2.51 -22.93
C GLU A 312 -0.36 -2.90 -24.38
N VAL A 313 -1.46 -2.40 -24.95
CA VAL A 313 -1.81 -2.63 -26.35
C VAL A 313 -0.80 -1.98 -27.30
N ILE A 314 -0.31 -0.77 -27.00
CA ILE A 314 0.74 -0.10 -27.76
C ILE A 314 2.05 -0.91 -27.72
N GLN A 315 2.44 -1.41 -26.54
CA GLN A 315 3.62 -2.27 -26.39
C GLN A 315 3.49 -3.55 -27.22
N PHE A 316 2.31 -4.18 -27.18
CA PHE A 316 2.00 -5.34 -28.01
C PHE A 316 2.14 -5.06 -29.51
N ILE A 317 1.54 -3.96 -30.00
CA ILE A 317 1.64 -3.56 -31.41
C ILE A 317 3.11 -3.34 -31.81
N THR A 318 3.87 -2.65 -30.96
CA THR A 318 5.30 -2.40 -31.18
C THR A 318 6.09 -3.72 -31.23
N HIS A 319 5.83 -4.64 -30.29
CA HIS A 319 6.45 -5.96 -30.22
C HIS A 319 6.22 -6.77 -31.51
N ILE A 320 4.98 -6.78 -32.01
CA ILE A 320 4.62 -7.49 -33.23
C ILE A 320 5.27 -6.86 -34.46
N GLN A 321 5.22 -5.53 -34.60
CA GLN A 321 5.82 -4.84 -35.75
C GLN A 321 7.33 -5.10 -35.88
N CYS A 322 8.03 -5.29 -34.76
CA CYS A 322 9.45 -5.66 -34.76
C CYS A 322 9.73 -7.11 -35.20
N ARG A 323 8.75 -8.03 -35.13
CA ARG A 323 8.93 -9.47 -35.43
C ARG A 323 8.46 -9.90 -36.81
N GLY A 324 7.81 -9.02 -37.58
CA GLY A 324 7.38 -9.29 -38.97
C GLY A 324 5.97 -8.78 -39.26
N SER A 325 5.57 -8.81 -40.53
CA SER A 325 4.27 -8.31 -40.98
C SER A 325 3.12 -9.26 -40.62
N VAL A 326 2.26 -8.84 -39.70
CA VAL A 326 0.98 -9.48 -39.41
C VAL A 326 -0.09 -9.02 -40.42
N PRO A 327 -0.94 -9.91 -40.95
CA PRO A 327 -2.04 -9.53 -41.83
C PRO A 327 -3.00 -8.54 -41.15
N LEU A 328 -3.20 -7.38 -41.77
CA LEU A 328 -4.01 -6.28 -41.22
C LEU A 328 -5.46 -6.69 -40.87
N ASN A 329 -6.03 -7.63 -41.61
CA ASN A 329 -7.45 -7.98 -41.54
C ASN A 329 -7.73 -9.27 -40.76
N GLN A 330 -6.73 -9.87 -40.11
CA GLN A 330 -6.96 -11.06 -39.29
C GLN A 330 -7.20 -10.70 -37.84
N PRO A 331 -8.09 -11.43 -37.13
CA PRO A 331 -8.24 -11.32 -35.70
C PRO A 331 -6.90 -11.48 -34.97
N ILE A 332 -6.67 -10.63 -33.99
CA ILE A 332 -5.34 -10.50 -33.34
C ILE A 332 -5.34 -10.91 -31.86
N TRP A 333 -6.49 -11.29 -31.32
CA TRP A 333 -6.65 -11.55 -29.89
C TRP A 333 -5.77 -12.70 -29.38
N SER A 334 -5.58 -13.77 -30.16
CA SER A 334 -4.74 -14.91 -29.78
C SER A 334 -3.27 -14.51 -29.64
N ASN A 335 -2.79 -13.61 -30.51
CA ASN A 335 -1.45 -13.05 -30.42
C ASN A 335 -1.27 -12.19 -29.16
N ILE A 336 -2.28 -11.42 -28.77
CA ILE A 336 -2.24 -10.63 -27.52
C ILE A 336 -2.10 -11.56 -26.32
N LEU A 337 -2.89 -12.65 -26.26
CA LEU A 337 -2.79 -13.62 -25.17
C LEU A 337 -1.43 -14.30 -25.12
N GLU A 338 -0.86 -14.65 -26.28
CA GLU A 338 0.48 -15.23 -26.35
C GLU A 338 1.55 -14.25 -25.85
N TYR A 339 1.47 -12.98 -26.24
CA TYR A 339 2.35 -11.93 -25.74
C TYR A 339 2.27 -11.80 -24.22
N ARG A 340 1.05 -11.76 -23.66
CA ARG A 340 0.84 -11.67 -22.21
C ARG A 340 1.43 -12.88 -21.47
N ALA A 341 1.18 -14.09 -21.96
CA ALA A 341 1.76 -15.30 -21.38
C ALA A 341 3.29 -15.34 -21.43
N GLN A 342 3.91 -14.75 -22.47
CA GLN A 342 5.37 -14.62 -22.56
C GLN A 342 5.90 -13.57 -21.57
N SER A 343 5.23 -12.43 -21.45
CA SER A 343 5.56 -11.36 -20.51
C SER A 343 5.47 -11.84 -19.06
N GLU A 344 4.42 -12.57 -18.70
CA GLU A 344 4.24 -13.17 -17.37
C GLU A 344 5.33 -14.20 -17.03
N ARG A 345 5.78 -15.01 -18.00
CA ARG A 345 6.88 -15.97 -17.80
C ARG A 345 8.24 -15.31 -17.61
N PHE A 346 8.44 -14.11 -18.15
CA PHE A 346 9.64 -13.29 -17.89
C PHE A 346 9.60 -12.63 -16.50
N ILE A 347 8.41 -12.44 -15.92
CA ILE A 347 8.19 -11.89 -14.58
C ILE A 347 8.31 -12.98 -13.50
N MET A 348 8.03 -14.25 -13.82
CA MET A 348 8.18 -15.39 -12.88
C MET A 348 9.60 -16.00 -12.83
N LYS A 349 10.55 -15.47 -13.59
CA LYS A 349 11.99 -15.70 -13.38
C LYS A 349 12.61 -14.49 -12.69
#